data_AF-A0A6B2LTG0-F1
#
_entry.id   AF-A0A6B2LTG0-F1
#
_cell.length_a   1.000
_cell.length_b   1.000
_cell.length_c   1.000
_cell.angle_alpha   90.00
_cell.angle_beta   90.00
_cell.angle_gamma   90.00
#
_symmetry.space_group_name_H-M   'P 1'
#
loop_
_entity.id
_entity.type
_entity.pdbx_description
1 polymer ?
#
loop_
_entity_poly.entity_id
_entity_poly.type
_entity_poly.pdbx_seq_one_letter_code
_entity_poly.pdbx_strand_id
1 'polypeptide(L)'
;MDKDDLGAQLGWVCDPTRINCEPINPNGAHFEPNTVEDHCDWAFNQYFMKNRLDQGYKACDFKGTAELVPPRMVSMKPVGSMSATSFLSDYNLVCP
;
A
#
# COMPACT_ATOMS: atom_id res chain seq x y z
N MET A 1 -15.35 -4.71 -8.68
CA MET A 1 -14.07 -5.33 -8.32
C MET A 1 -14.38 -6.76 -7.98
N ASP A 2 -13.99 -7.68 -8.86
CA ASP A 2 -14.15 -9.10 -8.60
C ASP A 2 -13.02 -9.52 -7.65
N LYS A 3 -13.35 -10.21 -6.55
CA LYS A 3 -12.37 -10.67 -5.56
C LYS A 3 -11.24 -11.50 -6.18
N ASP A 4 -11.53 -12.13 -7.31
CA ASP A 4 -10.58 -12.92 -8.10
C ASP A 4 -9.47 -12.05 -8.72
N ASP A 5 -9.80 -10.84 -9.19
CA ASP A 5 -8.81 -9.91 -9.72
C ASP A 5 -7.88 -9.39 -8.62
N LEU A 6 -8.44 -9.12 -7.45
CA LEU A 6 -7.70 -8.64 -6.28
C LEU A 6 -6.69 -9.69 -5.79
N GLY A 7 -7.13 -10.94 -5.65
CA GLY A 7 -6.24 -12.05 -5.30
C GLY A 7 -5.13 -12.30 -6.35
N ALA A 8 -5.44 -12.12 -7.64
CA ALA A 8 -4.44 -12.23 -8.70
C ALA A 8 -3.39 -11.10 -8.63
N GLN A 9 -3.79 -9.87 -8.30
CA GLN A 9 -2.85 -8.77 -8.07
C GLN A 9 -2.00 -8.99 -6.82
N LEU A 10 -2.59 -9.51 -5.73
CA LEU A 10 -1.84 -9.89 -4.53
C LEU A 10 -0.73 -10.90 -4.85
N GLY A 11 -1.07 -11.95 -5.58
CA GLY A 11 -0.11 -12.97 -6.02
C GLY A 11 1.00 -12.37 -6.89
N TRP A 12 0.67 -11.42 -7.77
CA TRP A 12 1.67 -10.72 -8.59
C TRP A 12 2.63 -9.89 -7.75
N VAL A 13 2.11 -9.14 -6.76
CA VAL A 13 2.91 -8.31 -5.86
C VAL A 13 3.80 -9.14 -4.95
N CYS A 14 3.29 -10.25 -4.44
CA CYS A 14 4.01 -11.16 -3.54
C CYS A 14 5.11 -12.01 -4.20
N ASP A 15 5.39 -11.77 -5.47
CA ASP A 15 6.60 -12.28 -6.09
C ASP A 15 7.84 -11.75 -5.34
N PRO A 16 8.79 -12.61 -4.95
CA PRO A 16 9.97 -12.21 -4.18
C PRO A 16 10.83 -11.12 -4.84
N THR A 17 10.73 -10.94 -6.15
CA THR A 17 11.43 -9.86 -6.86
C THR A 17 10.79 -8.49 -6.62
N ARG A 18 9.50 -8.46 -6.25
CA ARG A 18 8.71 -7.24 -6.03
C ARG A 18 8.65 -6.90 -4.55
N ILE A 19 8.01 -7.71 -3.70
CA ILE A 19 8.04 -7.54 -2.24
C ILE A 19 8.09 -8.88 -1.51
N ASN A 20 8.50 -8.86 -0.24
CA ASN A 20 8.40 -10.03 0.63
C ASN A 20 7.05 -10.02 1.35
N CYS A 21 6.18 -11.00 1.05
CA CYS A 21 4.87 -11.15 1.68
C CYS A 21 4.85 -12.10 2.90
N GLU A 22 6.01 -12.51 3.43
CA GLU A 22 6.07 -13.27 4.69
C GLU A 22 5.22 -12.67 5.84
N PRO A 23 5.12 -11.35 6.02
CA PRO A 23 4.30 -10.79 7.10
C PRO A 23 2.80 -11.05 6.95
N ILE A 24 2.25 -11.22 5.75
CA ILE A 24 0.82 -11.48 5.53
C ILE A 24 0.50 -12.97 5.34
N ASN A 25 1.52 -13.83 5.31
CA ASN A 25 1.34 -15.28 5.27
C ASN A 25 0.85 -15.82 6.63
N PRO A 26 0.31 -17.05 6.69
CA PRO A 26 -0.01 -17.69 7.96
C PRO A 26 1.18 -17.67 8.93
N ASN A 27 0.93 -17.22 10.17
CA ASN A 27 1.93 -16.94 11.23
C ASN A 27 2.76 -15.65 11.03
N GLY A 28 2.47 -14.85 10.02
CA GLY A 28 3.06 -13.55 9.80
C GLY A 28 2.48 -12.46 10.72
N ALA A 29 3.24 -11.38 10.91
CA ALA A 29 2.87 -10.27 11.80
C ALA A 29 1.64 -9.46 11.34
N HIS A 30 1.29 -9.55 10.06
CA HIS A 30 0.18 -8.87 9.39
C HIS A 30 -0.79 -9.88 8.75
N PHE A 31 -0.83 -11.11 9.23
CA PHE A 31 -1.79 -12.11 8.78
C PHE A 31 -3.23 -11.75 9.14
N GLU A 32 -3.44 -11.12 10.30
CA GLU A 32 -4.77 -10.70 10.74
C GLU A 32 -4.99 -9.20 10.46
N PRO A 33 -6.16 -8.82 9.92
CA PRO A 33 -7.30 -9.67 9.58
C PRO A 33 -7.01 -10.58 8.37
N ASN A 34 -7.40 -11.85 8.46
CA ASN A 34 -7.22 -12.81 7.37
C ASN A 34 -8.27 -12.63 6.26
N THR A 35 -8.20 -11.49 5.56
CA THR A 35 -8.99 -11.19 4.37
C THR A 35 -8.06 -10.86 3.20
N VAL A 36 -8.53 -11.14 1.98
CA VAL A 36 -7.75 -10.83 0.76
C VAL A 36 -7.57 -9.32 0.64
N GLU A 37 -8.58 -8.54 1.01
CA GLU A 37 -8.54 -7.08 1.04
C GLU A 37 -7.44 -6.56 1.97
N ASP A 38 -7.41 -6.97 3.23
CA ASP A 38 -6.42 -6.48 4.20
C ASP A 38 -4.98 -6.87 3.82
N HIS A 39 -4.80 -8.06 3.23
CA HIS A 39 -3.52 -8.51 2.69
C HIS A 39 -3.09 -7.68 1.48
N CYS A 40 -4.04 -7.29 0.61
CA CYS A 40 -3.78 -6.39 -0.52
C CYS A 40 -3.41 -5.00 -0.05
N ASP A 41 -4.17 -4.40 0.88
CA ASP A 41 -3.89 -3.08 1.43
C ASP A 41 -2.45 -2.98 1.95
N TRP A 42 -2.00 -4.01 2.66
CA TRP A 42 -0.63 -4.08 3.12
C TRP A 42 0.37 -4.25 1.96
N ALA A 43 0.15 -5.23 1.08
CA ALA A 43 1.07 -5.56 0.00
C ALA A 43 1.22 -4.42 -1.02
N PHE A 44 0.11 -3.81 -1.43
CA PHE A 44 0.06 -2.70 -2.38
C PHE A 44 0.76 -1.48 -1.81
N ASN A 45 0.56 -1.17 -0.53
CA ASN A 45 1.26 -0.09 0.13
C ASN A 45 2.77 -0.33 0.22
N GLN A 46 3.21 -1.56 0.54
CA GLN A 46 4.63 -1.90 0.53
C GLN A 46 5.25 -1.76 -0.87
N TYR A 47 4.54 -2.23 -1.90
CA TYR A 47 4.98 -2.10 -3.29
C TYR A 47 5.07 -0.63 -3.71
N PHE A 48 4.05 0.18 -3.39
CA PHE A 48 4.06 1.61 -3.65
C PHE A 48 5.23 2.29 -2.95
N MET A 49 5.43 2.05 -1.65
CA MET A 49 6.56 2.61 -0.91
C MET A 49 7.91 2.26 -1.56
N LYS A 50 8.09 1.03 -2.04
CA LYS A 50 9.33 0.62 -2.71
C LYS A 50 9.53 1.29 -4.07
N ASN A 51 8.46 1.54 -4.83
CA ASN A 51 8.53 1.95 -6.24
C ASN A 51 8.14 3.41 -6.51
N ARG A 52 7.62 4.14 -5.53
CA ARG A 52 7.07 5.50 -5.71
C ARG A 52 8.08 6.52 -6.25
N LEU A 53 9.37 6.34 -5.97
CA LEU A 53 10.41 7.27 -6.45
C LEU A 53 10.66 7.12 -7.96
N ASP A 54 10.50 5.91 -8.49
CA ASP A 54 10.75 5.60 -9.90
C ASP A 54 9.47 5.65 -10.74
N GLN A 55 8.34 5.21 -10.17
CA GLN A 55 7.07 5.04 -10.90
C GLN A 55 5.99 6.07 -10.52
N GLY A 56 6.19 6.84 -9.44
CA GLY A 56 5.20 7.80 -8.95
C GLY A 56 3.84 7.14 -8.70
N TYR A 57 2.78 7.79 -9.17
CA TYR A 57 1.39 7.33 -9.03
C TYR A 57 1.12 5.96 -9.66
N LYS A 58 1.89 5.56 -10.70
CA LYS A 58 1.67 4.29 -11.41
C LYS A 58 1.99 3.06 -10.56
N ALA A 59 2.78 3.22 -9.51
CA ALA A 59 3.06 2.13 -8.57
C ALA A 59 1.83 1.69 -7.76
N CYS A 60 0.72 2.43 -7.81
CA CYS A 60 -0.54 2.09 -7.14
C CYS A 60 -1.71 1.85 -8.11
N ASP A 61 -1.47 1.71 -9.42
CA ASP A 61 -2.56 1.58 -10.39
C ASP A 61 -3.26 0.21 -10.28
N PHE A 62 -2.53 -0.90 -10.09
CA PHE A 62 -3.07 -2.27 -9.93
C PHE A 62 -4.28 -2.62 -10.81
N LYS A 63 -4.36 -2.08 -12.04
CA LYS A 63 -5.50 -2.20 -12.96
C LYS A 63 -6.82 -1.62 -12.43
N GLY A 64 -6.73 -0.54 -11.65
CA GLY A 64 -7.86 0.11 -10.97
C GLY A 64 -8.36 -0.62 -9.72
N THR A 65 -7.62 -1.61 -9.19
CA THR A 65 -8.00 -2.26 -7.92
C THR A 65 -7.51 -1.50 -6.69
N ALA A 66 -6.61 -0.53 -6.87
CA ALA A 66 -6.10 0.32 -5.80
C ALA A 66 -6.01 1.77 -6.29
N GLU A 67 -6.04 2.71 -5.37
CA GLU A 67 -5.87 4.13 -5.66
C GLU A 67 -5.06 4.79 -4.54
N LEU A 68 -4.24 5.78 -4.90
CA LEU A 68 -3.53 6.56 -3.90
C LEU A 68 -4.51 7.39 -3.08
N VAL A 69 -4.47 7.18 -1.77
CA VAL A 69 -5.26 7.96 -0.82
C VAL A 69 -4.34 8.68 0.16
N PRO A 70 -4.77 9.84 0.69
CA PRO A 70 -4.09 10.44 1.83
C PRO A 70 -4.10 9.45 3.02
N PRO A 71 -3.05 9.48 3.87
CA PRO A 71 -2.96 8.56 4.98
C PRO A 71 -4.11 8.86 5.93
N ARG A 72 -4.82 7.83 6.40
CA ARG A 72 -5.89 8.02 7.38
C ARG A 72 -5.27 8.62 8.65
N MET A 73 -5.61 9.87 8.96
CA MET A 73 -5.16 10.60 10.14
C MET A 73 -5.83 10.07 11.43
N VAL A 74 -5.72 8.77 11.73
CA VAL A 74 -6.37 8.20 12.93
C VAL A 74 -5.46 8.27 14.16
N SER A 75 -4.15 8.49 14.01
CA SER A 75 -3.26 8.64 15.17
C SER A 75 -1.89 9.26 14.83
N MET A 76 -1.84 10.36 14.08
CA MET A 76 -0.62 11.19 14.09
C MET A 76 -0.72 12.18 15.24
N LYS A 77 0.11 11.99 16.28
CA LYS A 77 0.49 13.12 17.15
C LYS A 77 1.09 14.19 16.23
N PRO A 78 0.77 15.48 16.42
CA PRO A 78 1.34 16.54 15.59
C PRO A 78 2.87 16.52 15.77
N VAL A 79 3.59 15.93 14.82
CA VAL A 79 5.02 16.20 14.66
C VAL A 79 5.08 17.64 14.16
N GLY A 80 5.70 18.50 14.97
CA GLY A 80 5.42 19.93 15.04
C GLY A 80 5.39 20.67 13.70
N SER A 81 4.52 21.69 13.66
CA SER A 81 4.53 22.85 12.76
C SER A 81 5.17 22.61 11.38
N MET A 82 4.61 21.73 10.56
CA MET A 82 4.92 21.74 9.14
C MET A 82 4.10 22.85 8.48
N SER A 83 4.80 23.87 7.98
CA SER A 83 4.23 24.93 7.17
C SER A 83 3.41 24.36 6.01
N ALA A 84 2.26 24.96 5.72
CA ALA A 84 1.33 24.61 4.64
C ALA A 84 1.91 24.81 3.22
N THR A 85 3.22 25.01 3.09
CA THR A 85 3.92 25.25 1.82
C THR A 85 4.77 24.06 1.36
N SER A 86 4.73 22.93 2.09
CA SER A 86 5.46 21.69 1.77
C SER A 86 4.57 20.54 1.29
N PHE A 87 3.43 20.83 0.68
CA PHE A 87 2.59 19.88 -0.08
C PHE A 87 3.31 19.38 -1.36
N LEU A 88 4.53 18.86 -1.24
CA LEU A 88 5.12 18.08 -2.33
C LEU A 88 4.33 16.77 -2.41
N SER A 89 3.61 16.65 -3.52
CA SER A 89 2.28 16.06 -3.66
C SER A 89 2.15 14.54 -3.50
N ASP A 90 3.21 13.79 -3.18
CA ASP A 90 3.18 12.32 -3.24
C ASP A 90 3.78 11.60 -2.02
N TYR A 91 4.40 12.31 -1.07
CA TYR A 91 5.22 11.67 -0.03
C TYR A 91 4.47 11.09 1.16
N ASN A 92 3.20 11.46 1.36
CA ASN A 92 2.36 10.96 2.46
C ASN A 92 1.26 10.02 1.97
N LEU A 93 1.14 9.76 0.67
CA LEU A 93 0.09 8.92 0.13
C LEU A 93 0.31 7.45 0.53
N VAL A 94 -0.79 6.72 0.67
CA VAL A 94 -0.80 5.27 0.90
C VAL A 94 -1.60 4.61 -0.22
N CYS A 95 -1.25 3.36 -0.52
CA CYS A 95 -1.90 2.56 -1.54
C CYS A 95 -2.62 1.36 -0.88
N PRO A 96 -3.84 1.54 -0.37
CA PRO A 96 -4.70 0.43 0.01
C PRO A 96 -5.21 -0.30 -1.24
#